data_AF-A0A538AEW4-F1
#
_entry.id   AF-A0A538AEW4-F1
#
_cell.length_a   1.000
_cell.length_b   1.000
_cell.length_c   1.000
_cell.angle_alpha   90.00
_cell.angle_beta   90.00
_cell.angle_gamma   90.00
#
_symmetry.space_group_name_H-M   'P 1'
#
loop_
_entity.id
_entity.type
_entity.pdbx_description
1 polymer ?
#
loop_
_entity_poly.entity_id
_entity_poly.type
_entity_poly.pdbx_seq_one_letter_code
_entity_poly.pdbx_strand_id
1 'polypeptide(L)'
;MRIRWFLAGAAAGVALGAGTAIATHVPQLDPNTVPVGFFATHNDVANFQIHPIARAVRHHRADVMVAHTHLGPNEATPWHTHPGPAIVTVVSGSLSYQDAHGHRCRTVTYQAGHGFMDRGFGHVHRGIAGPDGAHFYTTYVVPSGSPTHIIPAGPPRGCS
;
A
#
# COMPACT_ATOMS: atom_id res chain seq x y z
N MET A 1 -16.51 14.26 58.12
CA MET A 1 -15.36 14.68 57.29
C MET A 1 -14.50 13.47 56.96
N ARG A 2 -14.57 12.92 55.73
CA ARG A 2 -13.53 12.07 55.14
C ARG A 2 -13.48 12.33 53.64
N ILE A 3 -12.33 12.79 53.18
CA ILE A 3 -12.07 13.32 51.83
C ILE A 3 -11.59 12.20 50.88
N ARG A 4 -12.21 12.22 49.70
CA ARG A 4 -11.88 11.72 48.35
C ARG A 4 -10.47 11.15 48.12
N TRP A 5 -10.39 10.08 47.32
CA TRP A 5 -9.51 9.98 46.14
C TRP A 5 -10.15 9.05 45.10
N PHE A 6 -10.65 9.59 43.99
CA PHE A 6 -10.94 8.80 42.79
C PHE A 6 -9.79 9.03 41.82
N LEU A 7 -8.94 8.01 41.66
CA LEU A 7 -7.92 7.97 40.62
C LEU A 7 -8.64 7.71 39.29
N ALA A 8 -8.79 8.74 38.46
CA ALA A 8 -9.14 8.56 37.06
C ALA A 8 -7.89 8.03 36.33
N GLY A 9 -7.82 6.72 36.14
CA GLY A 9 -6.83 6.10 35.28
C GLY A 9 -7.14 6.44 33.83
N ALA A 10 -6.30 7.24 33.18
CA ALA A 10 -6.33 7.44 31.75
C ALA A 10 -5.90 6.13 31.06
N ALA A 11 -6.84 5.40 30.47
CA ALA A 11 -6.52 4.29 29.58
C ALA A 11 -5.97 4.87 28.28
N ALA A 12 -4.65 4.82 28.11
CA ALA A 12 -4.02 5.02 26.81
C ALA A 12 -4.42 3.84 25.90
N GLY A 13 -5.44 4.06 25.06
CA GLY A 13 -5.83 3.10 24.05
C GLY A 13 -4.72 2.95 23.01
N VAL A 14 -4.00 1.84 23.06
CA VAL A 14 -3.18 1.40 21.93
C VAL A 14 -4.15 1.03 20.81
N ALA A 15 -4.28 1.89 19.80
CA ALA A 15 -5.01 1.58 18.59
C ALA A 15 -4.24 0.49 17.82
N LEU A 16 -4.54 -0.77 18.14
CA LEU A 16 -4.22 -1.90 17.28
C LEU A 16 -5.05 -1.73 16.01
N GLY A 17 -4.45 -1.15 14.96
CA GLY A 17 -5.07 -1.04 13.66
C GLY A 17 -5.44 -2.44 13.18
N ALA A 18 -6.74 -2.70 13.04
CA ALA A 18 -7.26 -3.91 12.43
C ALA A 18 -6.79 -3.94 10.97
N GLY A 19 -5.79 -4.77 10.66
CA GLY A 19 -5.34 -4.95 9.29
C GLY A 19 -6.43 -5.67 8.49
N THR A 20 -6.81 -5.11 7.35
CA THR A 20 -7.71 -5.81 6.41
C THR A 20 -6.94 -6.91 5.71
N ALA A 21 -7.52 -8.09 5.52
CA ALA A 21 -6.88 -9.11 4.72
C ALA A 21 -6.90 -8.69 3.24
N ILE A 22 -5.72 -8.56 2.63
CA ILE A 22 -5.60 -8.39 1.17
C ILE A 22 -5.64 -9.78 0.52
N ALA A 23 -6.55 -9.97 -0.44
CA ALA A 23 -6.66 -11.22 -1.16
C ALA A 23 -5.44 -11.41 -2.08
N THR A 24 -4.74 -12.53 -1.94
CA THR A 24 -3.65 -12.91 -2.86
C THR A 24 -4.16 -13.24 -4.26
N HIS A 25 -5.45 -13.59 -4.36
CA HIS A 25 -6.18 -13.82 -5.61
C HIS A 25 -7.27 -12.77 -5.75
N VAL A 26 -7.01 -11.77 -6.59
CA VAL A 26 -7.99 -10.74 -6.94
C VAL A 26 -8.62 -11.16 -8.27
N PRO A 27 -9.97 -11.24 -8.36
CA PRO A 27 -10.62 -11.63 -9.60
C PRO A 27 -10.33 -10.61 -10.70
N GLN A 28 -10.10 -11.09 -11.93
CA GLN A 28 -10.07 -10.21 -13.09
C GLN A 28 -11.48 -9.70 -13.37
N LEU A 29 -11.64 -8.39 -13.51
CA LEU A 29 -12.91 -7.77 -13.86
C LEU A 29 -13.25 -8.04 -15.33
N ASP A 30 -14.54 -8.26 -15.63
CA ASP A 30 -15.03 -8.28 -17.01
C ASP A 30 -14.80 -6.89 -17.65
N PRO A 31 -14.02 -6.78 -18.75
CA PRO A 31 -13.76 -5.51 -19.40
C PRO A 31 -15.02 -4.74 -19.81
N ASN A 32 -16.15 -5.41 -20.06
CA ASN A 32 -17.40 -4.75 -20.44
C ASN A 32 -18.08 -4.01 -19.27
N THR A 33 -17.67 -4.29 -18.03
CA THR A 33 -18.16 -3.60 -16.83
C THR A 33 -17.37 -2.32 -16.53
N VAL A 34 -16.26 -2.12 -17.24
CA VAL A 34 -15.40 -0.95 -17.10
C VAL A 34 -15.78 0.10 -18.16
N PRO A 35 -16.26 1.29 -17.76
CA PRO A 35 -16.55 2.35 -18.71
C PRO A 35 -15.26 2.90 -19.35
N VAL A 36 -15.39 3.39 -20.59
CA VAL A 36 -14.28 4.07 -21.28
C VAL A 36 -13.96 5.40 -20.57
N GLY A 37 -12.72 5.54 -20.11
CA GLY A 37 -12.25 6.74 -19.42
C GLY A 37 -10.89 6.54 -18.76
N PHE A 38 -10.42 7.56 -18.04
CA PHE A 38 -9.22 7.46 -17.21
C PHE A 38 -9.58 7.03 -15.79
N PHE A 39 -8.86 6.05 -15.25
CA PHE A 39 -8.95 5.66 -13.84
C PHE A 39 -8.24 6.62 -12.89
N ALA A 40 -7.13 7.19 -13.36
CA ALA A 40 -6.33 8.19 -12.65
C ALA A 40 -5.87 9.24 -13.67
N THR A 41 -5.89 10.51 -13.28
CA THR A 41 -5.39 11.62 -14.11
C THR A 41 -4.50 12.54 -13.27
N HIS A 42 -3.57 13.24 -13.91
CA HIS A 42 -2.76 14.30 -13.30
C HIS A 42 -2.03 13.90 -11.99
N ASN A 43 -1.55 12.65 -11.90
CA ASN A 43 -0.81 12.20 -10.73
C ASN A 43 0.66 12.64 -10.83
N ASP A 44 1.18 13.35 -9.83
CA ASP A 44 2.60 13.70 -9.74
C ASP A 44 3.44 12.45 -9.42
N VAL A 45 4.39 12.18 -10.31
CA VAL A 45 5.28 11.01 -10.27
C VAL A 45 6.75 11.41 -10.41
N ALA A 46 7.09 12.67 -10.13
CA ALA A 46 8.44 13.23 -10.35
C ALA A 46 9.57 12.44 -9.67
N ASN A 47 9.26 11.71 -8.59
CA ASN A 47 10.24 10.96 -7.80
C ASN A 47 10.36 9.47 -8.17
N PHE A 48 9.76 9.03 -9.28
CA PHE A 48 9.79 7.62 -9.69
C PHE A 48 11.21 7.16 -10.02
N GLN A 49 11.63 6.09 -9.35
CA GLN A 49 12.89 5.42 -9.66
C GLN A 49 12.65 4.41 -10.77
N ILE A 50 13.25 4.57 -11.95
CA ILE A 50 13.00 3.65 -13.08
C ILE A 50 13.78 2.33 -12.96
N HIS A 51 14.85 2.30 -12.16
CA HIS A 51 15.73 1.13 -12.02
C HIS A 51 15.01 -0.19 -11.62
N PRO A 52 14.06 -0.21 -10.66
CA PRO A 52 13.30 -1.42 -10.34
C PRO A 52 12.51 -1.96 -11.54
N ILE A 53 11.87 -1.09 -12.33
CA ILE A 53 11.13 -1.49 -13.53
C ILE A 53 12.09 -2.05 -14.58
N ALA A 54 13.20 -1.35 -14.85
CA ALA A 54 14.23 -1.81 -15.77
C ALA A 54 14.79 -3.19 -15.36
N ARG A 55 14.95 -3.44 -14.05
CA ARG A 55 15.34 -4.75 -13.52
C ARG A 55 14.27 -5.80 -13.79
N ALA A 56 13.00 -5.49 -13.57
CA ALA A 56 11.90 -6.43 -13.78
C ALA A 56 11.78 -6.87 -15.25
N VAL A 57 12.00 -5.97 -16.20
CA VAL A 57 11.79 -6.24 -17.64
C VAL A 57 13.06 -6.68 -18.39
N ARG A 58 14.23 -6.70 -17.75
CA ARG A 58 15.57 -6.89 -18.37
C ARG A 58 15.70 -8.14 -19.26
N HIS A 59 14.81 -9.11 -19.14
CA HIS A 59 14.83 -10.36 -19.90
C HIS A 59 13.54 -10.68 -20.65
N HIS A 60 12.67 -9.69 -20.89
CA HIS A 60 11.37 -9.87 -21.55
C HIS A 60 10.48 -10.94 -20.89
N ARG A 61 10.60 -11.08 -19.57
CA ARG A 61 9.85 -12.05 -18.75
C ARG A 61 9.18 -11.31 -17.59
N ALA A 62 8.21 -10.47 -17.93
CA ALA A 62 7.40 -9.78 -16.96
C ALA A 62 5.94 -9.74 -17.42
N ASP A 63 5.04 -9.87 -16.45
CA ASP A 63 3.61 -9.66 -16.62
C ASP A 63 3.23 -8.35 -15.93
N VAL A 64 2.15 -7.73 -16.42
CA VAL A 64 1.57 -6.53 -15.83
C VAL A 64 0.22 -6.88 -15.22
N MET A 65 0.00 -6.46 -13.98
CA MET A 65 -1.29 -6.55 -13.31
C MET A 65 -1.72 -5.15 -12.90
N VAL A 66 -2.99 -4.81 -13.08
CA VAL A 66 -3.54 -3.53 -12.63
C VAL A 66 -4.67 -3.81 -11.65
N ALA A 67 -4.57 -3.26 -10.45
CA ALA A 67 -5.58 -3.41 -9.41
C ALA A 67 -6.13 -2.04 -9.00
N HIS A 68 -7.45 -1.96 -8.88
CA HIS A 68 -8.10 -0.95 -8.07
C HIS A 68 -8.12 -1.43 -6.63
N THR A 69 -7.63 -0.61 -5.70
CA THR A 69 -7.74 -0.87 -4.27
C THR A 69 -8.50 0.26 -3.58
N HIS A 70 -9.44 -0.14 -2.72
CA HIS A 70 -10.18 0.74 -1.84
C HIS A 70 -9.92 0.30 -0.40
N LEU A 71 -9.50 1.25 0.42
CA LEU A 71 -9.36 1.10 1.85
C LEU A 71 -10.31 2.09 2.52
N GLY A 72 -11.09 1.60 3.48
CA GLY A 72 -11.94 2.44 4.32
C GLY A 72 -11.14 3.37 5.24
N PRO A 73 -11.83 4.27 5.98
CA PRO A 73 -11.23 5.15 6.96
C PRO A 73 -10.24 4.46 7.91
N ASN A 74 -8.99 4.92 7.92
CA ASN A 74 -7.91 4.41 8.78
C ASN A 74 -7.57 2.92 8.61
N GLU A 75 -8.07 2.26 7.57
CA GLU A 75 -7.73 0.87 7.29
C GLU A 75 -6.28 0.73 6.84
N ALA A 76 -5.66 -0.38 7.19
CA ALA A 76 -4.30 -0.70 6.77
C ALA A 76 -4.27 -2.05 6.08
N THR A 77 -3.45 -2.15 5.01
CA THR A 77 -3.06 -3.46 4.50
C THR A 77 -2.20 -4.18 5.55
N PRO A 78 -2.13 -5.52 5.53
CA PRO A 78 -1.12 -6.25 6.28
C PRO A 78 0.26 -5.90 5.74
N TRP A 79 1.30 -6.25 6.50
CA TRP A 79 2.67 -6.18 6.02
C TRP A 79 2.88 -7.18 4.89
N HIS A 80 3.51 -6.73 3.80
CA HIS A 80 3.72 -7.54 2.62
C HIS A 80 4.84 -7.00 1.74
N THR A 81 5.21 -7.76 0.72
CA THR A 81 6.07 -7.32 -0.39
C THR A 81 5.49 -7.80 -1.73
N HIS A 82 6.15 -7.45 -2.83
CA HIS A 82 5.74 -7.82 -4.18
C HIS A 82 6.83 -8.62 -4.90
N PRO A 83 6.47 -9.54 -5.82
CA PRO A 83 7.43 -10.24 -6.67
C PRO A 83 8.30 -9.31 -7.54
N GLY A 84 7.79 -8.12 -7.87
CA GLY A 84 8.46 -7.06 -8.61
C GLY A 84 7.90 -5.68 -8.26
N PRO A 85 8.35 -4.59 -8.89
CA PRO A 85 7.95 -3.24 -8.52
C PRO A 85 6.47 -2.96 -8.82
N ALA A 86 5.94 -1.95 -8.15
CA ALA A 86 4.57 -1.50 -8.33
C ALA A 86 4.51 0.04 -8.43
N ILE A 87 3.71 0.53 -9.37
CA ILE A 87 3.40 1.95 -9.54
C ILE A 87 2.04 2.19 -8.89
N VAL A 88 1.98 3.02 -7.87
CA VAL A 88 0.75 3.37 -7.15
C VAL A 88 0.34 4.79 -7.52
N THR A 89 -0.94 5.00 -7.79
CA THR A 89 -1.55 6.32 -8.06
C THR A 89 -2.75 6.52 -7.14
N VAL A 90 -2.70 7.55 -6.29
CA VAL A 90 -3.76 7.85 -5.33
C VAL A 90 -4.77 8.77 -6.00
N VAL A 91 -6.03 8.36 -6.07
CA VAL A 91 -7.09 9.10 -6.80
C VAL A 91 -8.14 9.72 -5.88
N SER A 92 -8.28 9.23 -4.65
CA SER A 92 -9.14 9.83 -3.62
C SER A 92 -8.58 9.55 -2.24
N GLY A 93 -8.80 10.47 -1.29
CA GLY A 93 -8.29 10.38 0.07
C GLY A 93 -6.76 10.48 0.14
N SER A 94 -6.17 9.74 1.08
CA SER A 94 -4.72 9.72 1.28
C SER A 94 -4.21 8.33 1.66
N LEU A 95 -3.04 7.96 1.14
CA LEU A 95 -2.38 6.69 1.46
C LEU A 95 -1.02 6.94 2.09
N SER A 96 -0.84 6.49 3.33
CA SER A 96 0.45 6.47 4.01
C SER A 96 1.18 5.17 3.71
N TYR A 97 2.30 5.27 3.01
CA TYR A 97 3.20 4.16 2.72
C TYR A 97 4.21 4.01 3.87
N GLN A 98 4.19 2.88 4.55
CA GLN A 98 5.02 2.61 5.71
C GLN A 98 5.97 1.44 5.45
N ASP A 99 7.27 1.67 5.66
CA ASP A 99 8.35 0.72 5.42
C ASP A 99 9.52 0.90 6.40
N ALA A 100 10.45 -0.06 6.44
CA ALA A 100 11.68 0.10 7.20
C ALA A 100 12.74 0.87 6.39
N HIS A 101 13.32 1.88 7.02
CA HIS A 101 14.49 2.60 6.52
C HIS A 101 15.65 2.46 7.51
N GLY A 102 16.48 1.43 7.30
CA GLY A 102 17.50 1.02 8.27
C GLY A 102 16.85 0.48 9.55
N HIS A 103 17.15 1.09 10.69
CA HIS A 103 16.60 0.72 12.00
C HIS A 103 15.35 1.52 12.40
N ARG A 104 14.76 2.30 11.49
CA ARG A 104 13.62 3.18 11.77
C ARG A 104 12.42 2.80 10.91
N CYS A 105 11.22 2.92 11.47
CA CYS A 105 10.00 2.89 10.67
C CYS A 105 9.78 4.24 10.00
N ARG A 106 9.74 4.24 8.67
CA ARG A 106 9.45 5.42 7.86
C ARG A 106 8.00 5.35 7.41
N THR A 107 7.31 6.49 7.45
CA THR A 107 5.97 6.64 6.87
C THR A 107 5.97 7.87 5.98
N VAL A 108 5.49 7.72 4.74
CA VAL A 108 5.33 8.82 3.78
C VAL A 108 3.90 8.84 3.30
N THR A 109 3.23 9.99 3.42
CA THR A 109 1.83 10.14 3.02
C THR A 109 1.71 10.73 1.62
N TYR A 110 0.93 10.07 0.79
CA TYR A 110 0.58 10.49 -0.57
C TYR A 110 -0.90 10.88 -0.61
N GLN A 111 -1.18 12.12 -1.00
CA GLN A 111 -2.55 12.61 -1.19
C GLN A 111 -3.07 12.22 -2.57
N ALA A 112 -4.39 12.31 -2.79
CA ALA A 112 -4.97 12.26 -4.12
C ALA A 112 -4.23 13.18 -5.10
N GLY A 113 -3.95 12.66 -6.31
CA GLY A 113 -3.12 13.35 -7.31
C GLY A 113 -1.62 13.12 -7.14
N HIS A 114 -1.18 12.27 -6.22
CA HIS A 114 0.22 11.81 -6.16
C HIS A 114 0.33 10.33 -6.52
N GLY A 115 1.44 9.97 -7.14
CA GLY A 115 1.88 8.59 -7.28
C GLY A 115 3.20 8.32 -6.55
N PHE A 116 3.47 7.04 -6.31
CA PHE A 116 4.78 6.58 -5.86
C PHE A 116 5.11 5.21 -6.43
N MET A 117 6.36 4.80 -6.30
CA MET A 117 6.80 3.47 -6.70
C MET A 117 7.18 2.64 -5.48
N ASP A 118 6.59 1.46 -5.37
CA ASP A 118 7.11 0.36 -4.58
C ASP A 118 8.19 -0.37 -5.38
N ARG A 119 9.36 -0.57 -4.78
CA ARG A 119 10.49 -1.24 -5.45
C ARG A 119 10.33 -2.75 -5.60
N GLY A 120 9.43 -3.36 -4.85
CA GLY A 120 9.18 -4.79 -4.78
C GLY A 120 10.38 -5.60 -4.29
N PHE A 121 10.46 -6.84 -4.74
CA PHE A 121 11.63 -7.70 -4.58
C PHE A 121 12.08 -7.90 -3.11
N GLY A 122 11.14 -8.16 -2.21
CA GLY A 122 11.44 -8.35 -0.79
C GLY A 122 11.38 -7.06 0.03
N HIS A 123 11.07 -5.93 -0.59
CA HIS A 123 10.79 -4.71 0.14
C HIS A 123 9.46 -4.80 0.89
N VAL A 124 9.54 -5.00 2.21
CA VAL A 124 8.36 -5.14 3.07
C VAL A 124 7.82 -3.77 3.45
N HIS A 125 6.52 -3.59 3.25
CA HIS A 125 5.79 -2.35 3.53
C HIS A 125 4.32 -2.65 3.86
N ARG A 126 3.57 -1.60 4.22
CA ARG A 126 2.10 -1.58 4.24
C ARG A 126 1.56 -0.22 3.83
N GLY A 127 0.35 -0.19 3.31
CA GLY A 127 -0.43 1.03 3.08
C GLY A 127 -1.42 1.27 4.22
N ILE A 128 -1.55 2.50 4.68
CA ILE A 128 -2.50 2.93 5.71
C ILE A 128 -3.32 4.09 5.14
N ALA A 129 -4.62 3.91 5.04
CA ALA A 129 -5.54 4.94 4.56
C ALA A 129 -5.69 6.07 5.58
N GLY A 130 -5.99 7.27 5.08
CA GLY A 130 -6.34 8.42 5.90
C GLY A 130 -7.73 8.32 6.53
N PRO A 131 -8.16 9.36 7.28
CA PRO A 131 -9.46 9.39 7.93
C PRO A 131 -10.65 9.34 6.96
N ASP A 132 -10.45 9.77 5.71
CA ASP A 132 -11.48 9.72 4.65
C ASP A 132 -11.38 8.46 3.77
N GLY A 133 -10.51 7.51 4.14
CA GLY A 133 -10.18 6.34 3.32
C GLY A 133 -9.18 6.65 2.20
N ALA A 134 -9.02 5.69 1.29
CA ALA A 134 -8.17 5.85 0.11
C ALA A 134 -8.67 4.99 -1.06
N HIS A 135 -8.75 5.60 -2.25
CA HIS A 135 -8.83 4.87 -3.51
C HIS A 135 -7.52 5.06 -4.27
N PHE A 136 -6.94 3.97 -4.75
CA PHE A 136 -5.73 4.02 -5.53
C PHE A 136 -5.69 2.89 -6.57
N TYR A 137 -4.94 3.13 -7.64
CA TYR A 137 -4.66 2.14 -8.66
C TYR A 137 -3.20 1.76 -8.60
N THR A 138 -2.95 0.45 -8.60
CA THR A 138 -1.59 -0.10 -8.60
C THR A 138 -1.33 -0.88 -9.88
N THR A 139 -0.29 -0.50 -10.60
CA THR A 139 0.25 -1.26 -11.73
C THR A 139 1.48 -2.02 -11.26
N TYR A 140 1.36 -3.34 -11.15
CA TYR A 140 2.44 -4.23 -10.78
C TYR A 140 3.18 -4.69 -12.03
N VAL A 141 4.50 -4.76 -11.95
CA VAL A 141 5.36 -5.41 -12.94
C VAL A 141 6.03 -6.59 -12.25
N VAL A 142 5.56 -7.80 -12.53
CA VAL A 142 5.96 -9.02 -11.82
C VAL A 142 6.64 -9.99 -12.78
N PRO A 143 7.46 -10.94 -12.30
CA PRO A 143 7.98 -12.01 -13.15
C PRO A 143 6.84 -12.77 -13.87
N SER A 144 7.06 -13.19 -15.11
CA SER A 144 6.03 -13.90 -15.86
C SER A 144 5.56 -15.18 -15.17
N GLY A 145 4.25 -15.42 -15.18
CA GLY A 145 3.62 -16.55 -14.50
C GLY A 145 3.55 -16.39 -12.98
N SER A 146 3.77 -15.20 -12.43
CA SER A 146 3.59 -14.95 -11.00
C SER A 146 2.15 -15.24 -10.59
N PRO A 147 1.91 -16.10 -9.58
CA PRO A 147 0.56 -16.48 -9.18
C PRO A 147 -0.18 -15.37 -8.42
N THR A 148 0.56 -14.38 -7.91
CA THR A 148 0.03 -13.27 -7.11
C THR A 148 0.90 -12.03 -7.25
N HIS A 149 0.32 -10.86 -7.00
CA HIS A 149 1.02 -9.59 -6.92
C HIS A 149 1.55 -9.30 -5.51
N ILE A 150 1.17 -10.09 -4.50
CA ILE A 150 1.50 -9.84 -3.08
C ILE A 150 2.04 -11.10 -2.40
N ILE A 151 3.12 -10.92 -1.66
CA ILE A 151 3.75 -11.92 -0.81
C ILE A 151 3.60 -11.45 0.65
N PRO A 152 2.82 -12.17 1.49
CA PRO A 152 2.67 -11.82 2.91
C PRO A 152 4.02 -11.78 3.65
N ALA A 153 4.16 -10.85 4.58
CA ALA A 153 5.35 -10.72 5.41
C ALA A 153 4.99 -10.24 6.83
N GLY A 154 5.89 -10.42 7.79
CA GLY A 154 5.79 -9.76 9.09
C GLY A 154 6.31 -8.31 9.04
N PRO A 155 6.04 -7.49 10.06
CA PRO A 155 6.66 -6.17 10.17
C PRO A 155 8.19 -6.27 10.12
N PRO A 156 8.86 -5.45 9.30
CA PRO A 156 10.32 -5.44 9.23
C PRO A 156 10.92 -4.89 10.53
N ARG A 157 12.18 -5.25 10.81
CA ARG A 157 12.94 -4.70 11.95
C ARG A 157 12.92 -3.16 11.89
N GLY A 158 12.57 -2.53 13.01
CA GLY A 158 12.41 -1.07 13.11
C GLY A 158 10.95 -0.59 12.97
N CYS A 159 10.04 -1.43 12.48
CA CYS A 159 8.58 -1.22 12.46
C CYS A 159 7.81 -2.23 13.34
N SER A 160 8.54 -3.15 13.98
CA SER A 160 8.05 -4.21 14.88
C SER A 160 8.12 -3.78 16.34
#